data_AF-A0A2A9NV04-F1
#
_entry.id   AF-A0A2A9NV04-F1
#
_cell.length_a   1.000
_cell.length_b   1.000
_cell.length_c   1.000
_cell.angle_alpha   90.00
_cell.angle_beta   90.00
_cell.angle_gamma   90.00
#
_symmetry.space_group_name_H-M   'P 1'
#
loop_
_entity.id
_entity.type
_entity.pdbx_description
1 polymer ?
#
loop_
_entity_poly.entity_id
_entity_poly.type
_entity_poly.pdbx_seq_one_letter_code
_entity_poly.pdbx_strand_id
1 'polypeptide(L)'
;MAGADIENLLHVATPAYKPTPNAQTHQAQQSIASPAPFGFFCFASTTFLSSLYTIQCRGIKTPNVIVGMALFCGGIGQFAAGMWEFPRGNMFDATVFASYGTFWLSYAATFIPGTGILSSYAGNPSELQSAIGIYFVTWSLVTFFFFLIALRRTISGAALSGLLLVSNVLVSMGTLVDNEILTRTGGAFGVASALVGYYIGLSTLLVAEAKPVFKLPLGQFKYD
;
A
#
# COMPACT_ATOMS: atom_id res chain seq x y z
N MET A 1 -20.99 -42.35 -46.09
CA MET A 1 -21.89 -42.17 -44.93
C MET A 1 -21.00 -42.08 -43.71
N ALA A 2 -20.77 -40.87 -43.20
CA ALA A 2 -19.83 -40.61 -42.11
C ALA A 2 -20.58 -39.83 -41.02
N GLY A 3 -21.08 -40.55 -40.01
CA GLY A 3 -22.02 -39.98 -39.04
C GLY A 3 -22.40 -40.91 -37.89
N ALA A 4 -21.51 -41.84 -37.50
CA ALA A 4 -21.73 -42.77 -36.39
C ALA A 4 -20.69 -42.64 -35.25
N ASP A 5 -19.54 -42.02 -35.50
CA ASP A 5 -18.40 -42.02 -34.55
C ASP A 5 -18.29 -40.77 -33.66
N ILE A 6 -19.24 -39.83 -33.74
CA ILE A 6 -19.18 -38.56 -32.99
C ILE A 6 -19.86 -38.67 -31.61
N GLU A 7 -20.94 -39.46 -31.47
CA GLU A 7 -21.66 -39.58 -30.18
C GLU A 7 -20.84 -40.29 -29.10
N ASN A 8 -19.98 -41.26 -29.47
CA ASN A 8 -19.14 -41.99 -28.51
C ASN A 8 -17.97 -41.18 -27.93
N LEU A 9 -17.65 -39.99 -28.46
CA LEU A 9 -16.59 -39.13 -27.92
C LEU A 9 -17.07 -38.17 -26.82
N LEU A 10 -18.39 -38.08 -26.57
CA LEU A 10 -18.97 -37.18 -25.56
C LEU A 10 -19.14 -37.82 -24.18
N HIS A 11 -18.87 -39.12 -24.04
CA HIS A 11 -19.03 -39.89 -22.80
C HIS A 11 -17.72 -40.07 -22.00
N VAL A 12 -16.83 -39.07 -22.02
CA VAL A 12 -15.77 -38.99 -20.99
C VAL A 12 -16.43 -38.62 -19.66
N ALA A 13 -16.70 -39.64 -18.85
CA ALA A 13 -17.30 -39.47 -17.53
C ALA A 13 -16.45 -38.55 -16.66
N THR A 14 -16.92 -37.32 -16.44
CA THR A 14 -16.32 -36.41 -15.47
C THR A 14 -16.44 -37.03 -14.07
N PRO A 15 -15.35 -37.09 -13.27
CA PRO A 15 -15.46 -37.60 -11.92
C PRO A 15 -16.39 -36.69 -11.12
N ALA A 16 -17.45 -37.27 -10.56
CA ALA A 16 -18.43 -36.53 -9.78
C ALA A 16 -17.75 -35.71 -8.69
N TYR A 17 -18.05 -34.41 -8.62
CA TYR A 17 -17.58 -33.52 -7.57
C TYR A 17 -17.97 -34.10 -6.21
N LYS A 18 -16.99 -34.63 -5.47
CA LYS A 18 -17.15 -34.97 -4.07
C LYS A 18 -16.94 -33.68 -3.27
N PRO A 19 -17.93 -33.16 -2.54
CA PRO A 19 -17.71 -32.06 -1.61
C PRO A 19 -16.67 -32.50 -0.59
N THR A 20 -15.56 -31.77 -0.48
CA THR A 20 -14.55 -32.04 0.53
C THR A 20 -15.16 -31.83 1.92
N PRO A 21 -14.99 -32.76 2.88
CA PRO A 21 -15.57 -32.59 4.21
C PRO A 21 -15.03 -31.32 4.90
N ASN A 22 -15.95 -30.44 5.28
CA ASN A 22 -15.78 -29.29 6.18
C ASN A 22 -14.66 -28.30 5.83
N ALA A 23 -15.05 -27.14 5.26
CA ALA A 23 -14.22 -25.95 5.11
C ALA A 23 -13.93 -25.24 6.46
N GLN A 24 -13.42 -25.97 7.46
CA GLN A 24 -13.04 -25.45 8.79
C GLN A 24 -11.62 -25.85 9.22
N THR A 25 -10.88 -26.64 8.43
CA THR A 25 -9.56 -27.19 8.78
C THR A 25 -8.39 -26.62 7.97
N HIS A 26 -8.33 -25.29 7.81
CA HIS A 26 -7.12 -24.59 7.37
C HIS A 26 -6.79 -23.33 8.18
N GLN A 27 -7.01 -23.37 9.50
CA GLN A 27 -6.01 -22.75 10.39
C GLN A 27 -4.76 -23.65 10.39
N ALA A 28 -4.04 -23.64 9.27
CA ALA A 28 -2.64 -24.04 9.28
C ALA A 28 -1.96 -23.09 10.27
N GLN A 29 -1.51 -23.64 11.40
CA GLN A 29 -0.84 -22.91 12.47
C GLN A 29 0.39 -22.22 11.88
N GLN A 30 0.26 -20.94 11.50
CA GLN A 30 1.33 -20.21 10.86
C GLN A 30 2.48 -20.08 11.86
N SER A 31 3.57 -20.80 11.60
CA SER A 31 4.78 -20.78 12.43
C SER A 31 5.48 -19.42 12.45
N ILE A 32 5.08 -18.51 11.54
CA ILE A 32 5.61 -17.17 11.38
C ILE A 32 4.51 -16.16 11.74
N ALA A 33 4.79 -15.32 12.74
CA ALA A 33 3.89 -14.26 13.16
C ALA A 33 3.99 -13.03 12.23
N SER A 34 2.83 -12.46 11.86
CA SER A 34 2.56 -11.08 12.32
C SER A 34 3.41 -9.90 11.83
N PRO A 35 3.96 -9.81 10.60
CA PRO A 35 4.66 -8.59 10.18
C PRO A 35 3.70 -7.49 9.67
N ALA A 36 2.49 -7.82 9.19
CA ALA A 36 1.51 -6.84 8.72
C ALA A 36 1.26 -5.62 9.64
N PRO A 37 1.09 -5.75 10.98
CA PRO A 37 0.90 -4.59 11.84
C PRO A 37 2.09 -3.64 11.77
N PHE A 38 3.32 -4.18 11.85
CA PHE A 38 4.55 -3.40 11.69
C PHE A 38 4.63 -2.71 10.32
N GLY A 39 4.28 -3.41 9.24
CA GLY A 39 4.17 -2.84 7.89
C GLY A 39 3.19 -1.65 7.83
N PHE A 40 2.01 -1.78 8.46
CA PHE A 40 1.02 -0.69 8.55
C PHE A 40 1.48 0.48 9.42
N PHE A 41 2.15 0.25 10.56
CA PHE A 41 2.72 1.31 11.38
C PHE A 41 3.86 2.05 10.67
N CYS A 42 4.72 1.33 9.95
CA CYS A 42 5.80 1.91 9.14
C CYS A 42 5.27 2.81 8.01
N PHE A 43 4.27 2.30 7.27
CA PHE A 43 3.53 3.07 6.28
C PHE A 43 2.90 4.33 6.89
N ALA A 44 2.04 4.13 7.90
CA ALA A 44 1.22 5.19 8.47
C ALA A 44 2.08 6.32 9.07
N SER A 45 3.12 5.98 9.81
CA SER A 45 3.99 6.99 10.45
C SER A 45 4.73 7.85 9.43
N THR A 46 5.22 7.24 8.36
CA THR A 46 5.98 7.94 7.32
C THR A 46 5.06 8.76 6.42
N THR A 47 3.93 8.18 5.99
CA THR A 47 2.88 8.90 5.25
C THR A 47 2.34 10.09 6.05
N PHE A 48 2.00 9.89 7.33
CA PHE A 48 1.49 10.96 8.21
C PHE A 48 2.47 12.14 8.29
N LEU A 49 3.76 11.88 8.54
CA LEU A 49 4.77 12.93 8.60
C LEU A 49 4.95 13.63 7.25
N SER A 50 4.97 12.88 6.14
CA SER A 50 5.06 13.42 4.79
C SER A 50 3.91 14.37 4.51
N SER A 51 2.70 13.89 4.76
CA SER A 51 1.48 14.63 4.56
C SER A 51 1.42 15.89 5.42
N LEU A 52 1.93 15.87 6.66
CA LEU A 52 2.05 17.07 7.49
C LEU A 52 3.00 18.12 6.88
N TYR A 53 4.08 17.71 6.22
CA TYR A 53 4.94 18.65 5.48
C TYR A 53 4.30 19.08 4.15
N THR A 54 3.60 18.19 3.44
CA THR A 54 2.86 18.52 2.22
C THR A 54 1.74 19.54 2.47
N ILE A 55 1.02 19.49 3.60
CA ILE A 55 0.05 20.53 3.98
C ILE A 55 0.70 21.81 4.53
N GLN A 56 2.04 21.84 4.62
CA GLN A 56 2.85 22.88 5.25
C GLN A 56 2.44 23.17 6.71
N CYS A 57 2.22 22.11 7.49
CA CYS A 57 1.94 22.24 8.91
C CYS A 57 3.05 23.08 9.57
N ARG A 58 2.67 23.96 10.49
CA ARG A 58 3.56 24.92 11.18
C ARG A 58 4.31 25.90 10.25
N GLY A 59 3.98 25.97 8.96
CA GLY A 59 4.66 26.79 7.96
C GLY A 59 5.92 26.14 7.37
N ILE A 60 6.14 24.84 7.63
CA ILE A 60 7.32 24.11 7.16
C ILE A 60 7.19 23.85 5.65
N LYS A 61 8.09 24.44 4.85
CA LYS A 61 8.18 24.23 3.40
C LYS A 61 9.32 23.28 2.98
N THR A 62 10.24 22.96 3.88
CA THR A 62 11.42 22.13 3.60
C THR A 62 11.26 20.75 4.26
N PRO A 63 10.93 19.67 3.52
CA PRO A 63 10.55 18.38 4.10
C PRO A 63 11.74 17.52 4.61
N ASN A 64 12.97 18.04 4.65
CA ASN A 64 14.22 17.26 4.78
C ASN A 64 14.23 16.26 5.98
N VAL A 65 13.62 16.62 7.11
CA VAL A 65 13.50 15.74 8.30
C VAL A 65 12.85 14.38 7.97
N ILE A 66 12.05 14.29 6.89
CA ILE A 66 11.44 13.01 6.50
C ILE A 66 12.43 11.96 6.01
N VAL A 67 13.64 12.35 5.56
CA VAL A 67 14.61 11.40 4.99
C VAL A 67 14.91 10.25 5.95
N GLY A 68 15.01 10.52 7.26
CA GLY A 68 15.19 9.46 8.27
C GLY A 68 14.00 8.50 8.36
N MET A 69 12.77 9.01 8.37
CA MET A 69 11.55 8.18 8.40
C MET A 69 11.38 7.39 7.10
N ALA A 70 11.64 8.01 5.95
CA ALA A 70 11.57 7.39 4.64
C ALA A 70 12.65 6.32 4.43
N LEU A 71 13.86 6.48 5.00
CA LEU A 71 14.88 5.43 4.97
C LEU A 71 14.54 4.25 5.88
N PHE A 72 14.28 4.50 7.17
CA PHE A 72 14.27 3.42 8.17
C PHE A 72 12.87 2.88 8.46
N CYS A 73 11.87 3.76 8.57
CA CYS A 73 10.51 3.38 8.97
C CYS A 73 9.72 2.93 7.75
N GLY A 74 9.33 3.88 6.88
CA GLY A 74 8.60 3.61 5.64
C GLY A 74 9.44 2.86 4.61
N GLY A 75 10.78 2.95 4.67
CA GLY A 75 11.68 2.25 3.77
C GLY A 75 12.00 0.82 4.23
N ILE A 76 13.13 0.65 4.93
CA ILE A 76 13.66 -0.66 5.35
C ILE A 76 12.64 -1.44 6.19
N GLY A 77 12.00 -0.80 7.19
CA GLY A 77 11.02 -1.46 8.06
C GLY A 77 9.82 -1.99 7.28
N GLN A 78 9.19 -1.15 6.46
CA GLN A 78 8.06 -1.57 5.63
C GLN A 78 8.45 -2.64 4.59
N PHE A 79 9.61 -2.48 3.94
CA PHE A 79 10.12 -3.46 2.98
C PHE A 79 10.34 -4.83 3.65
N ALA A 80 10.97 -4.85 4.82
CA ALA A 80 11.18 -6.06 5.60
C ALA A 80 9.86 -6.71 6.01
N ALA A 81 8.84 -5.93 6.40
CA ALA A 81 7.51 -6.46 6.68
C ALA A 81 6.90 -7.17 5.45
N GLY A 82 7.07 -6.58 4.25
CA GLY A 82 6.68 -7.20 2.98
C GLY A 82 7.41 -8.51 2.69
N MET A 83 8.73 -8.55 2.93
CA MET A 83 9.52 -9.77 2.76
C MET A 83 9.06 -10.92 3.66
N TRP A 84 8.60 -10.63 4.88
CA TRP A 84 8.08 -11.64 5.81
C TRP A 84 6.62 -12.06 5.55
N GLU A 85 5.81 -11.28 4.82
CA GLU A 85 4.48 -11.71 4.36
C GLU A 85 4.55 -12.75 3.22
N PHE A 86 5.62 -12.78 2.41
CA PHE A 86 5.76 -13.78 1.34
C PHE A 86 5.83 -15.23 1.88
N PRO A 87 6.69 -15.58 2.86
CA PRO A 87 6.67 -16.90 3.52
C PRO A 87 5.35 -17.26 4.20
N ARG A 88 4.52 -16.26 4.55
CA ARG A 88 3.18 -16.46 5.13
C ARG A 88 2.09 -16.71 4.09
N GLY A 89 2.43 -16.67 2.80
CA GLY A 89 1.49 -16.83 1.68
C GLY A 89 0.60 -15.60 1.41
N ASN A 90 0.82 -14.47 2.10
CA ASN A 90 -0.01 -13.28 1.96
C ASN A 90 0.52 -12.34 0.87
N MET A 91 0.47 -12.81 -0.37
CA MET A 91 1.08 -12.17 -1.54
C MET A 91 0.68 -10.69 -1.74
N PHE A 92 -0.57 -10.33 -1.41
CA PHE A 92 -1.05 -8.95 -1.58
C PHE A 92 -0.35 -8.00 -0.61
N ASP A 93 -0.42 -8.25 0.69
CA ASP A 93 0.21 -7.36 1.68
C ASP A 93 1.74 -7.41 1.54
N ALA A 94 2.32 -8.57 1.17
CA ALA A 94 3.74 -8.70 0.82
C ALA A 94 4.17 -7.74 -0.30
N THR A 95 3.44 -7.75 -1.42
CA THR A 95 3.71 -6.87 -2.57
C THR A 95 3.47 -5.40 -2.20
N VAL A 96 2.37 -5.08 -1.53
CA VAL A 96 2.02 -3.71 -1.10
C VAL A 96 3.10 -3.13 -0.19
N PHE A 97 3.51 -3.85 0.86
CA PHE A 97 4.54 -3.37 1.79
C PHE A 97 5.92 -3.30 1.13
N ALA A 98 6.30 -4.26 0.29
CA ALA A 98 7.55 -4.21 -0.45
C ALA A 98 7.59 -3.01 -1.41
N SER A 99 6.51 -2.75 -2.17
CA SER A 99 6.42 -1.63 -3.10
C SER A 99 6.46 -0.27 -2.41
N TYR A 100 5.71 -0.07 -1.32
CA TYR A 100 5.81 1.20 -0.58
C TYR A 100 7.11 1.33 0.21
N GLY A 101 7.72 0.21 0.62
CA GLY A 101 9.09 0.15 1.12
C GLY A 101 10.10 0.72 0.12
N THR A 102 10.04 0.26 -1.14
CA THR A 102 10.94 0.78 -2.19
C THR A 102 10.59 2.21 -2.61
N PHE A 103 9.31 2.61 -2.62
CA PHE A 103 8.90 4.02 -2.79
C PHE A 103 9.59 4.95 -1.80
N TRP A 104 9.54 4.64 -0.50
CA TRP A 104 10.12 5.51 0.52
C TRP A 104 11.64 5.55 0.44
N LEU A 105 12.29 4.42 0.13
CA LEU A 105 13.73 4.37 -0.12
C LEU A 105 14.15 5.21 -1.35
N SER A 106 13.46 5.09 -2.49
CA SER A 106 13.77 5.87 -3.69
C SER A 106 13.43 7.35 -3.53
N TYR A 107 12.36 7.68 -2.79
CA TYR A 107 12.01 9.07 -2.49
C TYR A 107 13.04 9.72 -1.54
N ALA A 108 13.53 8.99 -0.53
CA ALA A 108 14.61 9.44 0.33
C ALA A 108 15.91 9.69 -0.46
N ALA A 109 16.24 8.81 -1.41
CA ALA A 109 17.42 8.92 -2.26
C ALA A 109 17.50 10.26 -3.03
N THR A 110 16.36 10.83 -3.43
CA THR A 110 16.27 12.16 -4.05
C THR A 110 16.91 13.27 -3.19
N PHE A 111 16.79 13.20 -1.87
CA PHE A 111 17.23 14.25 -0.94
C PHE A 111 18.61 13.98 -0.31
N ILE A 112 19.19 12.80 -0.51
CA ILE A 112 20.53 12.46 0.02
C ILE A 112 21.59 13.07 -0.91
N PRO A 113 22.44 14.01 -0.44
CA PRO A 113 23.39 14.70 -1.33
C PRO A 113 24.34 13.78 -2.11
N GLY A 114 24.69 12.63 -1.51
CA GLY A 114 25.58 11.64 -2.13
C GLY A 114 25.01 10.90 -3.35
N THR A 115 23.72 11.03 -3.67
CA THR A 115 23.13 10.43 -4.89
C THR A 115 23.24 11.34 -6.11
N GLY A 116 23.53 12.63 -5.92
CA GLY A 116 23.58 13.63 -6.97
C GLY A 116 22.22 14.04 -7.57
N ILE A 117 21.11 13.41 -7.19
CA ILE A 117 19.79 13.61 -7.81
C ILE A 117 19.30 15.05 -7.62
N LEU A 118 19.32 15.59 -6.39
CA LEU A 118 18.87 16.97 -6.17
C LEU A 118 19.76 17.99 -6.89
N SER A 119 21.07 17.72 -6.99
CA SER A 119 22.03 18.62 -7.62
C SER A 119 21.95 18.66 -9.14
N SER A 120 21.46 17.61 -9.82
CA SER A 120 21.30 17.65 -11.29
C SER A 120 20.27 18.70 -11.75
N TYR A 121 19.36 19.10 -10.86
CA TYR A 121 18.35 20.13 -11.13
C TYR A 121 18.71 21.52 -10.60
N ALA A 122 19.94 21.74 -10.11
CA ALA A 122 20.35 23.02 -9.50
C ALA A 122 20.24 24.21 -10.47
N GLY A 123 20.38 23.98 -11.79
CA GLY A 123 20.19 25.00 -12.82
C GLY A 123 18.73 25.21 -13.25
N ASN A 124 17.80 24.33 -12.89
CA ASN A 124 16.40 24.38 -13.33
C ASN A 124 15.41 23.79 -12.29
N PRO A 125 15.07 24.52 -11.22
CA PRO A 125 14.22 24.00 -10.15
C PRO A 125 12.79 23.60 -10.55
N SER A 126 12.23 24.14 -11.63
CA SER A 126 10.89 23.74 -12.12
C SER A 126 10.90 22.36 -12.81
N GLU A 127 12.05 21.94 -13.33
CA GLU A 127 12.24 20.59 -13.87
C GLU A 127 12.22 19.53 -12.76
N LEU A 128 12.80 19.85 -11.58
CA LEU A 128 12.67 19.01 -10.39
C LEU A 128 11.20 18.85 -9.95
N GLN A 129 10.44 19.95 -9.93
CA GLN A 129 9.01 19.90 -9.61
C GLN A 129 8.25 19.01 -10.60
N SER A 130 8.55 19.15 -11.89
CA SER A 130 7.97 18.31 -12.96
C SER A 130 8.34 16.83 -12.79
N ALA A 131 9.60 16.52 -12.48
CA ALA A 131 10.08 15.16 -12.24
C ALA A 131 9.42 14.52 -11.01
N ILE A 132 9.28 15.27 -9.90
CA ILE A 132 8.55 14.83 -8.71
C ILE A 132 7.06 14.61 -9.04
N GLY A 133 6.45 15.51 -9.81
CA GLY A 133 5.07 15.36 -10.26
C GLY A 133 4.83 14.07 -11.06
N ILE A 134 5.70 13.79 -12.04
CA ILE A 134 5.70 12.54 -12.84
C ILE A 134 5.95 11.31 -11.94
N TYR A 135 6.85 11.40 -10.96
CA TYR A 135 7.08 10.32 -9.99
C TYR A 135 5.79 9.99 -9.22
N PHE A 136 5.03 10.99 -8.75
CA PHE A 136 3.72 10.76 -8.12
C PHE A 136 2.63 10.29 -9.11
N VAL A 137 2.69 10.59 -10.42
CA VAL A 137 1.82 9.93 -11.42
C VAL A 137 2.08 8.41 -11.44
N THR A 138 3.35 8.01 -11.54
CA THR A 138 3.75 6.60 -11.56
C THR A 138 3.26 5.86 -10.32
N TRP A 139 3.45 6.45 -9.13
CA TRP A 139 2.97 5.86 -7.89
C TRP A 139 1.44 5.89 -7.75
N SER A 140 0.74 6.86 -8.34
CA SER A 140 -0.73 6.83 -8.44
C SER A 140 -1.24 5.61 -9.21
N LEU A 141 -0.59 5.24 -10.32
CA LEU A 141 -0.95 4.04 -11.10
C LEU A 141 -0.74 2.75 -10.29
N VAL A 142 0.39 2.64 -9.57
CA VAL A 142 0.65 1.51 -8.66
C VAL A 142 -0.40 1.45 -7.55
N THR A 143 -0.74 2.58 -6.92
CA THR A 143 -1.79 2.67 -5.89
C THR A 143 -3.15 2.27 -6.46
N PHE A 144 -3.48 2.65 -7.69
CA PHE A 144 -4.75 2.32 -8.34
C PHE A 144 -4.93 0.80 -8.49
N PHE A 145 -3.91 0.07 -8.94
CA PHE A 145 -3.98 -1.39 -9.03
C PHE A 145 -4.17 -2.06 -7.65
N PHE A 146 -3.48 -1.57 -6.61
CA PHE A 146 -3.70 -2.06 -5.24
C PHE A 146 -5.10 -1.72 -4.73
N PHE A 147 -5.64 -0.54 -5.05
CA PHE A 147 -7.01 -0.14 -4.69
C PHE A 147 -8.06 -1.06 -5.32
N LEU A 148 -7.93 -1.39 -6.62
CA LEU A 148 -8.86 -2.30 -7.31
C LEU A 148 -8.94 -3.68 -6.63
N ILE A 149 -7.82 -4.21 -6.12
CA ILE A 149 -7.79 -5.47 -5.37
C ILE A 149 -8.33 -5.26 -3.94
N ALA A 150 -7.99 -4.14 -3.29
CA ALA A 150 -8.42 -3.81 -1.92
C ALA A 150 -9.94 -3.65 -1.79
N LEU A 151 -10.63 -3.17 -2.85
CA LEU A 151 -12.11 -3.13 -2.96
C LEU A 151 -12.79 -4.48 -2.71
N ARG A 152 -12.07 -5.61 -2.84
CA ARG A 152 -12.55 -6.96 -2.56
C ARG A 152 -11.86 -7.64 -1.37
N ARG A 153 -11.05 -6.92 -0.59
CA ARG A 153 -10.43 -7.46 0.64
C ARG A 153 -11.13 -6.94 1.89
N THR A 154 -11.11 -5.63 2.10
CA THR A 154 -11.69 -4.99 3.30
C THR A 154 -12.09 -3.56 3.00
N ILE A 155 -13.16 -3.07 3.63
CA ILE A 155 -13.56 -1.66 3.56
C ILE A 155 -12.42 -0.75 4.05
N SER A 156 -11.74 -1.11 5.15
CA SER A 156 -10.60 -0.32 5.64
C SER A 156 -9.42 -0.29 4.65
N GLY A 157 -9.07 -1.41 4.02
CA GLY A 157 -8.00 -1.47 3.02
C GLY A 157 -8.34 -0.69 1.75
N ALA A 158 -9.60 -0.76 1.30
CA ALA A 158 -10.11 0.04 0.19
C ALA A 158 -10.10 1.54 0.53
N ALA A 159 -10.50 1.93 1.75
CA ALA A 159 -10.42 3.31 2.21
C ALA A 159 -8.97 3.82 2.27
N LEU A 160 -8.04 3.05 2.85
CA LEU A 160 -6.62 3.42 2.92
C LEU A 160 -6.04 3.70 1.53
N SER A 161 -6.20 2.73 0.62
CA SER A 161 -5.63 2.80 -0.72
C SER A 161 -6.34 3.81 -1.62
N GLY A 162 -7.66 4.01 -1.47
CA GLY A 162 -8.42 5.03 -2.17
C GLY A 162 -8.05 6.46 -1.72
N LEU A 163 -7.91 6.70 -0.42
CA LEU A 163 -7.44 7.97 0.12
C LEU A 163 -5.99 8.25 -0.31
N LEU A 164 -5.13 7.24 -0.33
CA LEU A 164 -3.75 7.35 -0.82
C LEU A 164 -3.68 7.65 -2.32
N LEU A 165 -4.57 7.04 -3.12
CA LEU A 165 -4.68 7.30 -4.55
C LEU A 165 -5.04 8.77 -4.80
N VAL A 166 -6.08 9.28 -4.12
CA VAL A 166 -6.48 10.69 -4.22
C VAL A 166 -5.37 11.62 -3.74
N SER A 167 -4.67 11.28 -2.66
CA SER A 167 -3.47 12.00 -2.19
C SER A 167 -2.41 12.10 -3.29
N ASN A 168 -1.99 10.96 -3.87
CA ASN A 168 -0.93 10.91 -4.87
C ASN A 168 -1.30 11.67 -6.16
N VAL A 169 -2.56 11.53 -6.62
CA VAL A 169 -3.08 12.26 -7.79
C VAL A 169 -3.10 13.77 -7.54
N LEU A 170 -3.60 14.23 -6.39
CA LEU A 170 -3.67 15.66 -6.08
C LEU A 170 -2.29 16.30 -5.83
N VAL A 171 -1.36 15.58 -5.19
CA VAL A 171 0.03 16.02 -5.04
C VAL A 171 0.73 16.09 -6.41
N SER A 172 0.55 15.08 -7.25
CA SER A 172 1.08 15.07 -8.62
C SER A 172 0.55 16.24 -9.44
N MET A 173 -0.78 16.39 -9.53
CA MET A 173 -1.40 17.51 -10.25
C MET A 173 -0.94 18.86 -9.70
N GLY A 174 -0.95 19.04 -8.38
CA GLY A 174 -0.52 20.28 -7.74
C GLY A 174 0.95 20.64 -8.01
N THR A 175 1.84 19.65 -8.07
CA THR A 175 3.27 19.87 -8.41
C THR A 175 3.50 20.09 -9.90
N LEU A 176 2.69 19.49 -10.79
CA LEU A 176 2.80 19.67 -12.24
C LEU A 176 2.23 21.01 -12.74
N VAL A 177 1.27 21.60 -12.04
CA VAL A 177 0.61 22.87 -12.43
C VAL A 177 0.94 24.04 -11.49
N ASP A 178 1.97 23.87 -10.65
CA ASP A 178 2.43 24.82 -9.61
C ASP A 178 1.28 25.40 -8.75
N ASN A 179 0.44 24.51 -8.22
CA ASN A 179 -0.71 24.88 -7.40
C ASN A 179 -0.58 24.33 -5.97
N GLU A 180 -0.21 25.24 -5.05
CA GLU A 180 -0.03 24.94 -3.63
C GLU A 180 -1.33 24.40 -2.99
N ILE A 181 -2.51 24.91 -3.39
CA ILE A 181 -3.80 24.49 -2.83
C ILE A 181 -4.10 23.03 -3.17
N LEU A 182 -3.88 22.62 -4.43
CA LEU A 182 -4.02 21.22 -4.84
C LEU A 182 -3.03 20.32 -4.10
N THR A 183 -1.76 20.73 -4.02
CA THR A 183 -0.72 19.97 -3.32
C THR A 183 -1.06 19.76 -1.85
N ARG A 184 -1.47 20.82 -1.14
CA ARG A 184 -1.88 20.76 0.27
C ARG A 184 -3.18 19.99 0.47
N THR A 185 -4.11 20.04 -0.48
CA THR A 185 -5.32 19.20 -0.44
C THR A 185 -4.95 17.72 -0.55
N GLY A 186 -4.04 17.35 -1.47
CA GLY A 186 -3.49 15.99 -1.55
C GLY A 186 -2.82 15.55 -0.24
N GLY A 187 -2.02 16.44 0.36
CA GLY A 187 -1.46 16.21 1.70
C GLY A 187 -2.53 15.86 2.75
N ALA A 188 -3.67 16.55 2.77
CA ALA A 188 -4.75 16.25 3.72
C ALA A 188 -5.37 14.85 3.51
N PHE A 189 -5.53 14.40 2.25
CA PHE A 189 -5.93 13.03 1.94
C PHE A 189 -4.89 12.00 2.40
N GLY A 190 -3.60 12.31 2.31
CA GLY A 190 -2.53 11.46 2.82
C GLY A 190 -2.54 11.34 4.35
N VAL A 191 -2.87 12.42 5.09
CA VAL A 191 -3.12 12.36 6.55
C VAL A 191 -4.26 11.39 6.84
N ALA A 192 -5.37 11.50 6.12
CA ALA A 192 -6.53 10.62 6.30
C ALA A 192 -6.18 9.15 6.00
N SER A 193 -5.45 8.87 4.92
CA SER A 193 -4.97 7.52 4.58
C SER A 193 -4.07 6.93 5.68
N ALA A 194 -3.14 7.73 6.22
CA ALA A 194 -2.27 7.32 7.31
C ALA A 194 -3.04 6.97 8.60
N LEU A 195 -4.09 7.73 8.95
CA LEU A 195 -4.96 7.42 10.09
C LEU A 195 -5.71 6.08 9.90
N VAL A 196 -6.14 5.77 8.67
CA VAL A 196 -6.70 4.43 8.35
C VAL A 196 -5.60 3.35 8.42
N GLY A 197 -4.36 3.66 8.03
CA GLY A 197 -3.20 2.78 8.22
C GLY A 197 -2.97 2.41 9.68
N TYR A 198 -2.96 3.39 10.59
CA TYR A 198 -2.89 3.14 12.02
C TYR A 198 -4.09 2.32 12.55
N TYR A 199 -5.30 2.58 12.05
CA TYR A 199 -6.48 1.79 12.41
C TYR A 199 -6.33 0.30 12.05
N ILE A 200 -5.83 -0.01 10.84
CA ILE A 200 -5.59 -1.40 10.41
C ILE A 200 -4.44 -2.02 11.21
N GLY A 201 -3.35 -1.29 11.44
CA GLY A 201 -2.22 -1.74 12.27
C GLY A 201 -2.65 -2.08 13.71
N LEU A 202 -3.42 -1.20 14.35
CA LEU A 202 -3.98 -1.43 15.69
C LEU A 202 -4.96 -2.61 15.69
N SER A 203 -5.86 -2.70 14.70
CA SER A 203 -6.81 -3.81 14.58
C SER A 203 -6.11 -5.15 14.44
N THR A 204 -4.99 -5.21 13.72
CA THR A 204 -4.23 -6.45 13.49
C THR A 204 -3.36 -6.82 14.69
N LEU A 205 -2.81 -5.86 15.45
CA LEU A 205 -2.22 -6.12 16.77
C LEU A 205 -3.25 -6.68 17.76
N LEU A 206 -4.42 -6.03 17.90
CA LEU A 206 -5.45 -6.47 18.84
C LEU A 206 -5.91 -7.91 18.55
N VAL A 207 -6.05 -8.30 17.29
CA VAL A 207 -6.43 -9.68 16.93
C VAL A 207 -5.34 -10.72 17.24
N ALA A 208 -4.07 -10.30 17.37
CA ALA A 208 -2.96 -11.19 17.74
C ALA A 208 -2.88 -11.46 19.25
N GLU A 209 -3.50 -10.62 20.09
CA GLU A 209 -3.52 -10.81 21.54
C GLU A 209 -4.43 -11.96 21.98
N ALA A 210 -4.01 -12.71 23.00
CA ALA A 210 -4.77 -13.85 23.51
C ALA A 210 -6.09 -13.45 24.22
N LYS A 211 -6.15 -12.21 24.73
CA LYS A 211 -7.33 -11.61 25.39
C LYS A 211 -7.47 -10.14 24.98
N PRO A 212 -7.96 -9.85 23.76
CA PRO A 212 -8.12 -8.47 23.30
C PRO A 212 -9.18 -7.74 24.12
N VAL A 213 -8.87 -6.51 24.53
CA VAL A 213 -9.80 -5.64 25.28
C VAL A 213 -11.01 -5.27 24.42
N PHE A 214 -10.81 -5.09 23.11
CA PHE A 214 -11.86 -4.86 22.11
C PHE A 214 -11.37 -5.33 20.73
N LYS A 215 -12.30 -5.44 19.76
CA LYS A 215 -12.00 -5.75 18.36
C LYS A 215 -12.45 -4.60 17.47
N LEU A 216 -11.62 -4.24 16.51
CA LEU A 216 -11.93 -3.20 15.51
C LEU A 216 -12.42 -3.88 14.21
N PRO A 217 -13.57 -3.47 13.64
CA PRO A 217 -14.06 -4.06 12.40
C PRO A 217 -13.29 -3.51 11.19
N LEU A 218 -12.66 -4.38 10.41
CA LEU A 218 -12.03 -4.00 9.14
C LEU A 218 -13.02 -3.94 7.96
N GLY A 219 -14.26 -4.39 8.16
CA GLY A 219 -15.26 -4.52 7.09
C GLY A 219 -14.84 -5.55 6.05
N GLN A 220 -14.61 -6.80 6.47
CA GLN A 220 -14.39 -7.92 5.54
C GLN A 220 -15.68 -8.23 4.79
N PHE A 221 -15.59 -8.39 3.48
CA PHE A 221 -16.71 -8.86 2.66
C PHE A 221 -16.95 -10.34 2.92
N LYS A 222 -18.21 -10.73 3.09
CA LYS A 222 -18.61 -12.13 3.03
C LYS A 222 -18.65 -12.53 1.56
N TYR A 223 -17.92 -13.59 1.22
CA TYR A 223 -18.03 -14.27 -0.06
C TYR A 223 -18.82 -15.55 0.20
N ASP A 224 -20.01 -15.60 -0.39
CA ASP A 224 -20.82 -16.81 -0.54
C ASP A 224 -20.34 -17.60 -1.80
#